data_AF-A0A2P1G3S7-F1
#
_entry.id   AF-A0A2P1G3S7-F1
#
_cell.length_a   1.000
_cell.length_b   1.000
_cell.length_c   1.000
_cell.angle_alpha   90.00
_cell.angle_beta   90.00
_cell.angle_gamma   90.00
#
_symmetry.space_group_name_H-M   'P 1'
#
loop_
_entity.id
_entity.type
_entity.pdbx_description
1 polymer ?
#
loop_
_entity_poly.entity_id
_entity_poly.type
_entity_poly.pdbx_seq_one_letter_code
_entity_poly.pdbx_strand_id
1 'polypeptide(L)'
;MKDKKIFIFLMLTILVLCFSIACNIDIGKEQKSNIREHNDANEKYLYHSDDYGFTLEIPEWKYDVMLIDVVDDSKSETADSNKDTKTISFVLEKRDRESLIRSFCSVFEIVVSKKSDLGGFFLKKLISKGDKTFYYHINKDSGDDGAIEEMIEELKPMHKEIKDSFRIDD
;
A
#
# COMPACT_ATOMS: atom_id res chain seq x y z
N MET A 1 17.60 26.87 -48.43
CA MET A 1 16.31 26.32 -47.94
C MET A 1 16.45 25.01 -47.15
N LYS A 2 17.49 24.18 -47.37
CA LYS A 2 17.72 22.95 -46.59
C LYS A 2 18.09 23.22 -45.13
N ASP A 3 18.93 24.23 -44.88
CA ASP A 3 19.46 24.49 -43.52
C ASP A 3 18.39 25.04 -42.56
N LYS A 4 17.44 25.85 -43.08
CA LYS A 4 16.28 26.31 -42.30
C LYS A 4 15.34 25.16 -41.90
N LYS A 5 15.20 24.13 -42.74
CA LYS A 5 14.35 22.96 -42.42
C LYS A 5 14.99 22.08 -41.35
N ILE A 6 16.32 21.93 -41.38
CA ILE A 6 17.07 21.18 -40.36
C ILE A 6 16.99 21.90 -39.00
N PHE A 7 17.11 23.23 -38.99
CA PHE A 7 17.01 24.02 -37.76
C PHE A 7 15.62 23.92 -37.10
N ILE A 8 14.55 23.96 -37.90
CA ILE A 8 13.18 23.78 -37.39
C ILE A 8 12.99 22.36 -36.84
N PHE A 9 13.54 21.35 -37.51
CA PHE A 9 13.44 19.96 -37.06
C PHE A 9 14.20 19.70 -35.75
N LEU A 10 15.36 20.34 -35.58
CA LEU A 10 16.15 20.28 -34.33
C LEU A 10 15.42 20.96 -33.17
N MET A 11 14.80 22.12 -33.40
CA MET A 11 14.00 22.81 -32.37
C MET A 11 12.77 21.99 -31.97
N LEU A 12 12.12 21.32 -32.92
CA LEU A 12 10.96 20.47 -32.63
C LEU A 12 11.35 19.25 -31.78
N THR A 13 12.50 18.63 -32.05
CA THR A 13 12.99 17.47 -31.30
C THR A 13 13.41 17.84 -29.88
N ILE A 14 14.05 19.00 -29.68
CA ILE A 14 14.37 19.52 -28.34
C ILE A 14 13.08 19.80 -27.56
N LEU A 15 12.07 20.40 -28.20
CA LEU A 15 10.79 20.69 -27.55
C LEU A 15 10.09 19.40 -27.08
N VAL A 16 10.05 18.36 -27.93
CA VAL A 16 9.46 17.06 -27.57
C VAL A 16 10.24 16.41 -26.42
N LEU A 17 11.58 16.48 -26.42
CA LEU A 17 12.40 15.98 -25.31
C LEU A 17 12.12 16.72 -23.99
N CYS A 18 11.98 18.05 -24.03
CA CYS A 18 11.65 18.86 -22.86
C CYS A 18 10.25 18.53 -22.32
N PHE A 19 9.27 18.27 -23.19
CA PHE A 19 7.93 17.83 -22.78
C PHE A 19 7.94 16.43 -22.15
N SER A 20 8.74 15.49 -22.66
CA SER A 20 8.86 14.16 -22.05
C SER A 20 9.50 14.20 -20.66
N ILE A 21 10.46 15.10 -20.42
CA ILE A 21 11.07 15.28 -19.10
C ILE A 21 10.09 15.97 -18.14
N ALA A 22 9.36 16.99 -18.60
CA ALA A 22 8.35 17.70 -17.78
C ALA A 22 7.15 16.81 -17.42
N CYS A 23 6.63 15.99 -18.36
CA CYS A 23 5.54 15.07 -18.09
C CYS A 23 5.94 13.90 -17.16
N ASN A 24 7.20 13.46 -17.17
CA ASN A 24 7.70 12.49 -16.18
C ASN A 24 7.94 13.10 -14.80
N ILE A 25 8.07 14.43 -14.69
CA ILE A 25 8.22 15.11 -13.39
C ILE A 25 6.86 15.27 -12.69
N ASP A 26 5.75 15.39 -13.43
CA ASP A 26 4.42 15.61 -12.84
C ASP A 26 3.71 14.32 -12.39
N ILE A 27 4.13 13.13 -12.86
CA ILE A 27 3.64 11.85 -12.30
C ILE A 27 4.22 11.60 -10.88
N GLY A 28 5.25 12.34 -10.48
CA GLY A 28 5.83 12.29 -9.13
C GLY A 28 5.30 13.32 -8.13
N LYS A 29 4.34 14.17 -8.53
CA LYS A 29 3.91 15.34 -7.73
C LYS A 29 2.47 15.30 -7.25
N GLU A 30 1.98 14.15 -6.81
CA GLU A 30 0.85 14.09 -5.85
C GLU A 30 1.05 13.04 -4.75
N GLN A 31 2.28 12.59 -4.50
CA GLN A 31 2.57 12.03 -3.18
C GLN A 31 2.66 13.19 -2.19
N LYS A 32 1.60 13.40 -1.39
CA LYS A 32 1.70 14.10 -0.11
C LYS A 32 2.92 13.54 0.60
N SER A 33 4.00 14.31 0.65
CA SER A 33 5.17 13.98 1.45
C SER A 33 4.77 14.06 2.92
N ASN A 34 4.25 12.96 3.47
CA ASN A 34 4.46 12.69 4.87
C ASN A 34 5.97 12.56 5.01
N ILE A 35 6.61 13.59 5.57
CA ILE A 35 8.04 13.57 5.88
C ILE A 35 8.23 12.43 6.89
N ARG A 36 8.57 11.25 6.36
CA ARG A 36 8.94 10.07 7.13
C ARG A 36 10.36 10.33 7.59
N GLU A 37 10.52 10.76 8.84
CA GLU A 37 11.82 10.75 9.49
C GLU A 37 12.25 9.28 9.65
N HIS A 38 12.95 8.77 8.64
CA HIS A 38 13.66 7.51 8.74
C HIS A 38 14.88 7.74 9.63
N ASN A 39 14.72 7.46 10.91
CA ASN A 39 15.83 7.27 11.82
C ASN A 39 16.23 5.79 11.72
N ASP A 40 17.52 5.48 11.51
CA ASP A 40 18.05 4.10 11.41
C ASP A 40 17.72 3.24 12.66
N ALA A 41 17.22 3.86 13.74
CA ALA A 41 16.82 3.22 14.98
C ALA A 41 15.32 2.87 15.09
N ASN A 42 14.48 3.15 14.08
CA ASN A 42 13.05 2.80 14.11
C ASN A 42 12.74 1.77 13.01
N GLU A 43 12.97 0.50 13.33
CA GLU A 43 12.79 -0.67 12.43
C GLU A 43 11.34 -0.86 11.92
N LYS A 44 10.38 -0.14 12.52
CA LYS A 44 8.94 -0.31 12.31
C LYS A 44 8.25 1.00 11.94
N TYR A 45 7.29 0.93 11.03
CA TYR A 45 6.34 1.99 10.76
C TYR A 45 5.08 1.84 11.63
N LEU A 46 4.71 2.90 12.35
CA LEU A 46 3.48 2.94 13.14
C LEU A 46 2.35 3.54 12.29
N TYR A 47 1.32 2.74 12.02
CA TYR A 47 0.09 3.22 11.37
C TYR A 47 -0.99 3.48 12.42
N HIS A 48 -1.62 4.64 12.33
CA HIS A 48 -2.76 5.03 13.15
C HIS A 48 -3.96 5.36 12.26
N SER A 49 -5.13 4.87 12.63
CA SER A 49 -6.39 5.18 11.97
C SER A 49 -7.28 6.00 12.89
N ASP A 50 -7.39 7.30 12.63
CA ASP A 50 -8.28 8.20 13.36
C ASP A 50 -9.76 7.79 13.22
N ASP A 51 -10.17 7.40 12.00
CA ASP A 51 -11.57 7.08 11.66
C ASP A 51 -12.10 5.84 12.39
N TYR A 52 -11.21 4.87 12.65
CA TYR A 52 -11.56 3.58 13.25
C TYR A 52 -10.95 3.37 14.64
N GLY A 53 -10.08 4.26 15.10
CA GLY A 53 -9.45 4.27 16.42
C GLY A 53 -8.56 3.06 16.66
N PHE A 54 -7.71 2.67 15.70
CA PHE A 54 -6.74 1.60 15.91
C PHE A 54 -5.34 1.98 15.47
N THR A 55 -4.37 1.26 16.02
CA THR A 55 -2.96 1.37 15.71
C THR A 55 -2.37 -0.01 15.40
N LEU A 56 -1.43 -0.07 14.46
CA LEU A 56 -0.61 -1.26 14.17
C LEU A 56 0.82 -0.87 13.79
N GLU A 57 1.74 -1.84 13.91
CA GLU A 57 3.16 -1.68 13.54
C GLU A 57 3.50 -2.55 12.33
N ILE A 58 4.14 -1.96 11.33
CA ILE A 58 4.64 -2.65 10.13
C ILE A 58 6.16 -2.70 10.22
N PRO A 59 6.78 -3.88 10.41
CA PRO A 59 8.23 -4.01 10.57
C PRO A 59 8.98 -3.96 9.23
N GLU A 60 8.92 -2.80 8.56
CA GLU A 60 9.47 -2.54 7.23
C GLU A 60 10.91 -3.02 7.03
N TRP A 61 11.82 -2.62 7.92
CA TRP A 61 13.25 -2.89 7.76
C TRP A 61 13.61 -4.36 7.96
N LYS A 62 12.94 -5.03 8.91
CA LYS A 62 13.22 -6.43 9.26
C LYS A 62 12.93 -7.40 8.12
N TYR A 63 11.96 -7.04 7.26
CA TYR A 63 11.51 -7.88 6.14
C TYR A 63 11.84 -7.27 4.78
N ASP A 64 12.66 -6.21 4.74
CA ASP A 64 13.00 -5.48 3.52
C ASP A 64 11.74 -5.10 2.71
N VAL A 65 10.72 -4.56 3.38
CA VAL A 65 9.50 -4.06 2.74
C VAL A 65 9.31 -2.57 3.00
N MET A 66 8.49 -1.92 2.19
CA MET A 66 8.07 -0.54 2.38
C MET A 66 6.57 -0.43 2.16
N LEU A 67 5.84 0.15 3.10
CA LEU A 67 4.48 0.62 2.89
C LEU A 67 4.52 1.80 1.93
N ILE A 68 3.86 1.63 0.78
CA ILE A 68 3.80 2.64 -0.27
C ILE A 68 2.45 3.36 -0.29
N ASP A 69 1.38 2.69 0.13
CA ASP A 69 0.04 3.27 0.14
C ASP A 69 -0.89 2.56 1.13
N VAL A 70 -1.92 3.30 1.57
CA VAL A 70 -3.03 2.79 2.38
C VAL A 70 -4.34 3.26 1.76
N VAL A 71 -5.12 2.33 1.24
CA VAL A 71 -6.37 2.60 0.53
C VAL A 71 -7.54 2.23 1.42
N ASP A 72 -8.39 3.21 1.75
CA ASP A 72 -9.61 3.00 2.53
C ASP A 72 -10.83 3.08 1.61
N ASP A 73 -11.50 1.94 1.42
CA ASP A 73 -12.65 1.82 0.50
C ASP A 73 -13.83 2.72 0.90
N SER A 74 -13.90 3.14 2.17
CA SER A 74 -14.93 4.04 2.69
C SER A 74 -14.85 5.44 2.11
N LYS A 75 -13.69 5.83 1.59
CA LYS A 75 -13.41 7.16 1.03
C LYS A 75 -13.60 7.22 -0.48
N SER A 76 -13.97 6.11 -1.13
CA SER A 76 -14.21 6.06 -2.57
C SER A 76 -15.59 6.64 -2.94
N GLU A 77 -15.65 7.46 -3.99
CA GLU A 77 -16.91 8.07 -4.49
C GLU A 77 -17.88 7.02 -5.06
N THR A 78 -17.37 5.85 -5.44
CA THR A 78 -18.14 4.70 -5.94
C THR A 78 -18.47 3.68 -4.85
N ALA A 79 -18.37 4.04 -3.56
CA ALA A 79 -18.68 3.17 -2.44
C ALA A 79 -20.17 2.78 -2.45
N ASP A 80 -20.49 1.75 -3.23
CA ASP A 80 -21.80 1.13 -3.31
C ASP A 80 -22.12 0.54 -1.94
N SER A 81 -22.96 1.25 -1.18
CA SER A 81 -23.94 0.84 -0.16
C SER A 81 -23.70 -0.35 0.80
N ASN A 82 -22.56 -1.03 0.79
CA ASN A 82 -22.19 -2.06 1.76
C ASN A 82 -21.81 -1.35 3.06
N LYS A 83 -22.83 -1.08 3.88
CA LYS A 83 -22.76 -0.29 5.12
C LYS A 83 -22.18 -1.05 6.32
N ASP A 84 -22.03 -2.38 6.19
CA ASP A 84 -21.72 -3.25 7.31
C ASP A 84 -20.24 -3.61 7.41
N THR A 85 -19.47 -3.45 6.33
CA THR A 85 -18.04 -3.80 6.25
C THR A 85 -17.28 -2.71 5.50
N LYS A 86 -16.09 -2.35 6.01
CA LYS A 86 -15.13 -1.43 5.41
C LYS A 86 -13.76 -2.08 5.34
N THR A 87 -13.02 -1.80 4.29
CA THR A 87 -11.72 -2.44 4.01
C THR A 87 -10.66 -1.38 3.89
N ILE A 88 -9.58 -1.57 4.65
CA ILE A 88 -8.38 -0.75 4.59
C ILE A 88 -7.27 -1.64 4.05
N SER A 89 -6.86 -1.40 2.82
CA SER A 89 -5.85 -2.18 2.11
C SER A 89 -4.47 -1.53 2.28
N PHE A 90 -3.48 -2.33 2.67
CA PHE A 90 -2.10 -1.90 2.87
C PHE A 90 -1.24 -2.43 1.73
N VAL A 91 -0.70 -1.50 0.93
CA VAL A 91 0.13 -1.83 -0.23
C VAL A 91 1.60 -1.77 0.19
N LEU A 92 2.30 -2.88 0.02
CA LEU A 92 3.73 -2.99 0.32
C LEU A 92 4.52 -3.22 -0.96
N GLU A 93 5.72 -2.65 -0.99
CA GLU A 93 6.77 -2.92 -1.99
C GLU A 93 7.88 -3.72 -1.30
N LYS A 94 8.24 -4.87 -1.86
CA LYS A 94 9.43 -5.61 -1.41
C LYS A 94 10.67 -4.94 -2.00
N ARG A 95 11.61 -4.56 -1.14
CA ARG A 95 12.92 -4.04 -1.53
C ARG A 95 13.82 -5.22 -1.85
N ASP A 96 13.96 -5.52 -3.13
CA ASP A 96 15.08 -6.34 -3.56
C ASP A 96 16.34 -5.46 -3.58
N ARG A 97 17.33 -5.78 -2.73
CA ARG A 97 18.59 -5.02 -2.67
C ARG A 97 19.51 -5.33 -3.85
N GLU A 98 19.25 -6.42 -4.58
CA GLU A 98 20.10 -6.91 -5.68
C GLU A 98 19.45 -6.78 -7.06
N SER A 99 18.11 -6.70 -7.14
CA SER A 99 17.41 -6.48 -8.41
C SER A 99 16.68 -5.12 -8.49
N LEU A 100 16.64 -4.55 -9.69
CA LEU A 100 15.86 -3.34 -10.01
C LEU A 100 14.35 -3.64 -10.17
N ILE A 101 13.94 -4.91 -10.00
CA ILE A 101 12.55 -5.34 -10.20
C ILE A 101 11.81 -5.10 -8.88
N ARG A 102 10.90 -4.13 -8.91
CA ARG A 102 10.02 -3.81 -7.80
C ARG A 102 8.78 -4.69 -7.88
N SER A 103 8.60 -5.58 -6.92
CA SER A 103 7.37 -6.35 -6.78
C SER A 103 6.40 -5.57 -5.88
N PHE A 104 5.27 -5.15 -6.46
CA PHE A 104 4.19 -4.46 -5.78
C PHE A 104 3.13 -5.46 -5.34
N CYS A 105 2.72 -5.44 -4.08
CA CYS A 105 1.64 -6.30 -3.62
C CYS A 105 0.82 -5.63 -2.52
N SER A 106 -0.49 -5.66 -2.68
CA SER A 106 -1.42 -5.46 -1.57
C SER A 106 -1.36 -6.70 -0.70
N VAL A 107 -0.52 -6.71 0.34
CA VAL A 107 -0.24 -7.97 1.05
C VAL A 107 -1.29 -8.24 2.12
N PHE A 108 -1.91 -7.21 2.69
CA PHE A 108 -2.93 -7.41 3.73
C PHE A 108 -3.93 -6.28 3.85
N GLU A 109 -5.05 -6.60 4.49
CA GLU A 109 -6.17 -5.71 4.70
C GLU A 109 -6.66 -5.80 6.15
N ILE A 110 -7.12 -4.67 6.67
CA ILE A 110 -7.92 -4.60 7.89
C ILE A 110 -9.37 -4.40 7.48
N VAL A 111 -10.21 -5.39 7.77
CA VAL A 111 -11.65 -5.32 7.53
C VAL A 111 -12.34 -4.93 8.84
N VAL A 112 -13.05 -3.81 8.82
CA VAL A 112 -13.85 -3.31 9.94
C VAL A 112 -15.31 -3.63 9.66
N SER A 113 -15.96 -4.35 10.57
CA SER A 113 -17.32 -4.87 10.37
C SER A 113 -18.22 -4.57 11.55
N LYS A 114 -19.49 -4.26 11.29
CA LYS A 114 -20.53 -4.23 12.33
C LYS A 114 -21.01 -5.62 12.74
N LYS A 115 -20.80 -6.61 11.87
CA LYS A 115 -21.11 -8.02 12.14
C LYS A 115 -19.95 -8.66 12.90
N SER A 116 -20.27 -9.43 13.94
CA SER A 116 -19.31 -10.13 14.79
C SER A 116 -18.77 -11.43 14.18
N ASP A 117 -19.43 -11.93 13.14
CA ASP A 117 -19.01 -13.05 12.31
C ASP A 117 -19.32 -12.73 10.83
N LEU A 118 -18.30 -12.87 9.98
CA LEU A 118 -18.41 -12.69 8.53
C LEU A 118 -18.39 -14.02 7.78
N GLY A 119 -18.29 -15.16 8.46
CA GLY A 119 -18.35 -16.50 7.87
C GLY A 119 -17.23 -16.85 6.88
N GLY A 120 -16.25 -15.97 6.69
CA GLY A 120 -15.17 -16.12 5.72
C GLY A 120 -14.00 -16.93 6.28
N PHE A 121 -13.68 -18.07 5.65
CA PHE A 121 -12.52 -18.91 5.99
C PHE A 121 -11.18 -18.15 5.94
N PHE A 122 -11.12 -17.07 5.16
CA PHE A 122 -9.91 -16.29 4.89
C PHE A 122 -9.76 -15.03 5.75
N LEU A 123 -10.73 -14.73 6.63
CA LEU A 123 -10.69 -13.58 7.53
C LEU A 123 -10.31 -14.04 8.94
N LYS A 124 -9.21 -13.50 9.47
CA LYS A 124 -8.80 -13.77 10.85
C LYS A 124 -9.26 -12.66 11.78
N LYS A 125 -10.21 -12.96 12.66
CA LYS A 125 -10.66 -12.01 13.69
C LYS A 125 -9.48 -11.55 14.56
N LEU A 126 -9.32 -10.24 14.69
CA LEU A 126 -8.34 -9.59 15.57
C LEU A 126 -8.97 -9.31 16.93
N ILE A 127 -10.02 -8.47 16.95
CA ILE A 127 -10.69 -8.03 18.18
C ILE A 127 -12.09 -7.51 17.87
N SER A 128 -12.99 -7.53 18.87
CA SER A 128 -14.26 -6.79 18.83
C SER A 128 -14.24 -5.70 19.91
N LYS A 129 -14.60 -4.46 19.56
CA LYS A 129 -14.74 -3.33 20.49
C LYS A 129 -15.98 -2.52 20.10
N GLY A 130 -16.90 -2.33 21.05
CA GLY A 130 -18.18 -1.69 20.79
C GLY A 130 -19.03 -2.47 19.79
N ASP A 131 -19.57 -1.77 18.79
CA ASP A 131 -20.35 -2.33 17.67
C ASP A 131 -19.48 -2.81 16.50
N LYS A 132 -18.14 -2.76 16.62
CA LYS A 132 -17.20 -3.09 15.54
C LYS A 132 -16.40 -4.35 15.86
N THR A 133 -16.14 -5.13 14.82
CA THR A 133 -15.20 -6.25 14.81
C THR A 133 -14.17 -6.02 13.72
N PHE A 134 -12.91 -6.20 14.09
CA PHE A 134 -11.76 -6.03 13.22
C PHE A 134 -11.25 -7.40 12.79
N TYR A 135 -11.00 -7.55 11.50
CA TYR A 135 -10.44 -8.75 10.91
C TYR A 135 -9.19 -8.40 10.12
N TYR A 136 -8.27 -9.34 10.09
CA TYR A 136 -7.08 -9.32 9.27
C TYR A 136 -7.28 -10.26 8.08
N HIS A 137 -7.00 -9.77 6.89
CA HIS A 137 -7.03 -10.54 5.66
C HIS A 137 -5.68 -10.45 4.95
N ILE A 138 -5.21 -11.53 4.36
CA ILE A 138 -4.08 -11.51 3.42
C ILE A 138 -4.73 -11.64 2.05
N ASN A 139 -4.60 -10.60 1.23
CA ASN A 139 -5.19 -10.60 -0.09
C ASN A 139 -4.36 -11.53 -0.99
N LYS A 140 -4.96 -12.64 -1.40
CA LYS A 140 -4.34 -13.65 -2.27
C LYS A 140 -4.77 -13.52 -3.73
N ASP A 141 -5.69 -12.62 -4.05
CA ASP A 141 -6.33 -12.52 -5.37
C ASP A 141 -5.52 -11.68 -6.38
N SER A 142 -4.23 -11.45 -6.13
CA SER A 142 -3.39 -10.59 -6.99
C SER A 142 -2.88 -11.27 -8.28
N GLY A 143 -3.37 -12.46 -8.61
CA GLY A 143 -3.10 -13.17 -9.86
C GLY A 143 -2.48 -14.55 -9.61
N ASP A 144 -2.72 -15.48 -10.53
CA ASP A 144 -2.21 -16.87 -10.52
C ASP A 144 -0.71 -16.91 -10.88
N ASP A 145 0.09 -16.13 -10.16
CA ASP A 145 1.53 -16.01 -10.33
C ASP A 145 2.20 -16.60 -9.09
N GLY A 146 2.90 -17.73 -9.26
CA GLY A 146 3.57 -18.45 -8.17
C GLY A 146 4.55 -17.58 -7.38
N ALA A 147 5.02 -16.47 -7.96
CA ALA A 147 5.84 -15.47 -7.29
C ALA A 147 5.11 -14.77 -6.12
N ILE A 148 3.79 -14.57 -6.21
CA ILE A 148 2.98 -13.95 -5.15
C ILE A 148 2.81 -14.92 -3.99
N GLU A 149 2.55 -16.20 -4.26
CA GLU A 149 2.42 -17.22 -3.22
C GLU A 149 3.72 -17.38 -2.44
N GLU A 150 4.86 -17.47 -3.13
CA GLU A 150 6.19 -17.57 -2.52
C GLU A 150 6.47 -16.36 -1.62
N MET A 151 6.19 -15.15 -2.09
CA MET A 151 6.36 -13.94 -1.31
C MET A 151 5.43 -13.89 -0.08
N ILE A 152 4.16 -14.31 -0.18
CA ILE A 152 3.26 -14.40 0.97
C ILE A 152 3.79 -15.40 2.00
N GLU A 153 4.34 -16.54 1.55
CA GLU A 153 4.97 -17.54 2.41
C GLU A 153 6.18 -16.97 3.15
N GLU A 154 7.06 -16.25 2.46
CA GLU A 154 8.21 -15.57 3.06
C GLU A 154 7.79 -14.50 4.09
N LEU A 155 6.70 -13.78 3.83
CA LEU A 155 6.19 -12.70 4.68
C LEU A 155 5.24 -13.17 5.79
N LYS A 156 4.94 -14.47 5.90
CA LYS A 156 4.17 -15.04 7.04
C LYS A 156 4.60 -14.53 8.43
N PRO A 157 5.90 -14.54 8.79
CA PRO A 157 6.34 -14.01 10.08
C PRO A 157 6.04 -12.51 10.25
N MET A 158 6.18 -11.70 9.20
CA MET A 158 5.80 -10.29 9.22
C MET A 158 4.31 -10.12 9.53
N HIS A 159 3.44 -10.87 8.85
CA HIS A 159 2.00 -10.81 9.09
C HIS A 159 1.63 -11.21 10.52
N LYS A 160 2.37 -12.15 11.12
CA LYS A 160 2.18 -12.49 12.54
C LYS A 160 2.49 -11.28 13.42
N GLU A 161 3.63 -10.62 13.20
CA GLU A 161 4.03 -9.44 14.00
C GLU A 161 3.07 -8.26 13.83
N ILE A 162 2.57 -8.01 12.62
CA ILE A 162 1.56 -6.97 12.37
C ILE A 162 0.30 -7.26 13.19
N LYS A 163 -0.22 -8.49 13.14
CA LYS A 163 -1.41 -8.88 13.92
C LYS A 163 -1.17 -8.78 15.43
N ASP A 164 -0.01 -9.23 15.91
CA ASP A 164 0.34 -9.19 17.33
C ASP A 164 0.52 -7.74 17.84
N SER A 165 0.86 -6.80 16.95
CA SER A 165 0.97 -5.37 17.26
C SER A 165 -0.36 -4.61 17.25
N PHE A 166 -1.41 -5.20 16.65
CA PHE A 166 -2.69 -4.53 16.46
C PHE A 166 -3.35 -4.22 17.81
N ARG A 167 -3.74 -2.96 17.99
CA ARG A 167 -4.42 -2.48 19.19
C ARG A 167 -5.48 -1.45 18.84
N ILE A 168 -6.56 -1.43 19.61
CA ILE A 168 -7.53 -0.32 19.54
C ILE A 168 -7.01 0.77 20.46
N ASP A 169 -7.08 2.01 19.99
CA ASP A 169 -6.72 3.18 20.79
C ASP A 169 -7.78 3.37 21.89
N ASP A 170 -7.34 3.79 23.08
CA ASP A 170 -8.21 3.93 24.26
C ASP A 170 -9.13 5.15 24.18
#